data_AF-A0A9P9L361-F1
#
_entry.id   AF-A0A9P9L361-F1
#
_cell.length_a   1.000
_cell.length_b   1.000
_cell.length_c   1.000
_cell.angle_alpha   90.00
_cell.angle_beta   90.00
_cell.angle_gamma   90.00
#
_symmetry.space_group_name_H-M   'P 1'
#
loop_
_entity.id
_entity.type
_entity.pdbx_description
1 polymer ?
#
loop_
_entity_poly.entity_id
_entity_poly.type
_entity_poly.pdbx_seq_one_letter_code
_entity_poly.pdbx_strand_id
1 'polypeptide(L)'
;MPALRQALGFSRGRSLALFILFGGAMSLFSILQLPFIDIDNVFCGKDPWATPGECYWFGRPGINKVAMRLHLATFLPAGALVGWQFVPASRRPHLSKYHRINGYVILGLSALGTVGALIIEKRAMGGPFSARIGTWIIGLSFTTAMVMGVVSIKKRQFEQHRAWMLRGWFYAGAIISMRIVLIAVAIIVGQHGWLYRPLQCAVIEYLGEFNPDGAKPLYPSCSSYLAGEDPGQEVLVRTNWDFNDLPGMAVALRYGYLFGGWTAFTLHAVGIEIYLRRTAPSQKLKSR
;
A
#
# COMPACT_ATOMS: atom_id res chain seq x y z
N MET A 1 -25.35 7.34 -18.91
CA MET A 1 -25.18 7.07 -17.46
C MET A 1 -26.36 6.39 -16.76
N PRO A 2 -27.66 6.67 -17.05
CA PRO A 2 -28.79 6.05 -16.35
C PRO A 2 -28.83 4.52 -16.44
N ALA A 3 -28.56 3.97 -17.63
CA ALA A 3 -28.50 2.53 -17.89
C ALA A 3 -27.41 1.82 -17.06
N LEU A 4 -26.20 2.38 -17.00
CA LEU A 4 -25.10 1.85 -16.19
C LEU A 4 -25.44 1.83 -14.69
N ARG A 5 -26.04 2.92 -14.19
CA ARG A 5 -26.48 3.03 -12.79
C ARG A 5 -27.49 1.94 -12.44
N GLN A 6 -28.46 1.69 -13.30
CA GLN A 6 -29.52 0.70 -13.10
C GLN A 6 -28.99 -0.74 -13.21
N ALA A 7 -28.12 -1.02 -14.19
CA ALA A 7 -27.47 -2.31 -14.36
C ALA A 7 -26.68 -2.72 -13.11
N LEU A 8 -25.87 -1.80 -12.57
CA LEU A 8 -25.05 -1.99 -11.38
C LEU A 8 -25.82 -1.93 -10.06
N GLY A 9 -27.10 -1.52 -10.08
CA GLY A 9 -27.98 -1.50 -8.91
C GLY A 9 -27.79 -0.31 -7.96
N PHE A 10 -27.20 0.80 -8.42
CA PHE A 10 -27.05 2.00 -7.60
C PHE A 10 -28.32 2.85 -7.60
N SER A 11 -28.82 3.22 -6.41
CA SER A 11 -30.02 4.05 -6.28
C SER A 11 -29.78 5.53 -6.60
N ARG A 12 -28.58 6.07 -6.35
CA ARG A 12 -28.23 7.49 -6.56
C ARG A 12 -26.96 7.63 -7.40
N GLY A 13 -26.89 8.66 -8.25
CA GLY A 13 -25.70 8.96 -9.06
C GLY A 13 -24.46 9.24 -8.21
N ARG A 14 -24.62 9.93 -7.07
CA ARG A 14 -23.53 10.18 -6.11
C ARG A 14 -22.89 8.88 -5.59
N SER A 15 -23.70 7.84 -5.32
CA SER A 15 -23.19 6.55 -4.87
C SER A 15 -22.39 5.82 -5.96
N LEU A 16 -22.83 5.93 -7.22
CA LEU A 16 -22.08 5.42 -8.35
C LEU A 16 -20.75 6.17 -8.53
N ALA A 17 -20.74 7.49 -8.40
CA ALA A 17 -19.51 8.28 -8.49
C ALA A 17 -18.50 7.91 -7.39
N LEU A 18 -18.95 7.75 -6.14
CA LEU A 18 -18.09 7.29 -5.04
C LEU A 18 -17.57 5.86 -5.29
N PHE A 19 -18.39 4.98 -5.84
CA PHE A 19 -17.94 3.64 -6.21
C PHE A 19 -16.85 3.69 -7.28
N ILE A 20 -17.02 4.48 -8.35
CA ILE A 20 -16.00 4.63 -9.40
C ILE A 20 -14.71 5.19 -8.80
N LEU A 21 -14.82 6.23 -7.96
CA LEU A 21 -13.66 6.91 -7.36
C LEU A 21 -12.86 6.02 -6.40
N PHE A 22 -13.53 5.22 -5.56
CA PHE A 22 -12.84 4.42 -4.54
C PHE A 22 -12.73 2.94 -4.94
N GLY A 23 -13.85 2.29 -5.25
CA GLY A 23 -13.87 0.88 -5.64
C GLY A 23 -13.28 0.63 -7.03
N GLY A 24 -13.66 1.46 -8.00
CA GLY A 24 -13.12 1.40 -9.35
C GLY A 24 -11.63 1.73 -9.39
N ALA A 25 -11.20 2.81 -8.74
CA ALA A 25 -9.78 3.16 -8.66
C ALA A 25 -8.96 2.08 -7.96
N MET A 26 -9.46 1.45 -6.88
CA MET A 26 -8.76 0.34 -6.22
C MET A 26 -8.57 -0.87 -7.14
N SER A 27 -9.63 -1.28 -7.84
CA SER A 27 -9.54 -2.38 -8.82
C SER A 27 -8.59 -2.05 -9.95
N LEU A 28 -8.70 -0.84 -10.54
CA LEU A 28 -7.84 -0.41 -11.63
C LEU A 28 -6.38 -0.33 -11.19
N PHE A 29 -6.09 0.33 -10.07
CA PHE A 29 -4.75 0.40 -9.50
C PHE A 29 -4.17 -1.00 -9.32
N SER A 30 -4.93 -1.92 -8.71
CA SER A 30 -4.42 -3.26 -8.44
C SER A 30 -4.12 -4.06 -9.72
N ILE A 31 -4.96 -3.92 -10.76
CA ILE A 31 -4.73 -4.55 -12.07
C ILE A 31 -3.47 -4.00 -12.72
N LEU A 32 -3.29 -2.68 -12.74
CA LEU A 32 -2.13 -2.03 -13.35
C LEU A 32 -0.82 -2.42 -12.66
N GLN A 33 -0.85 -2.80 -11.38
CA GLN A 33 0.33 -3.23 -10.64
C GLN A 33 0.61 -4.74 -10.71
N LEU A 34 -0.26 -5.56 -11.30
CA LEU A 34 -0.05 -7.02 -11.41
C LEU A 34 1.32 -7.43 -12.00
N PRO A 35 1.89 -6.72 -13.00
CA PRO A 35 3.21 -7.04 -13.52
C PRO A 35 4.32 -7.04 -12.44
N PHE A 36 4.17 -6.27 -11.36
CA PHE A 36 5.16 -6.21 -10.28
C PHE A 36 5.25 -7.49 -9.43
N ILE A 37 4.33 -8.45 -9.61
CA ILE A 37 4.47 -9.79 -9.01
C ILE A 37 5.74 -10.47 -9.52
N ASP A 38 6.13 -10.20 -10.78
CA ASP A 38 7.42 -10.61 -11.31
C ASP A 38 8.53 -9.73 -10.74
N ILE A 39 9.07 -10.19 -9.60
CA ILE A 39 10.15 -9.50 -8.90
C ILE A 39 11.42 -9.42 -9.74
N ASP A 40 11.71 -10.46 -10.52
CA ASP A 40 13.00 -10.65 -11.17
C ASP A 40 13.11 -9.84 -12.46
N ASN A 41 12.03 -9.75 -13.23
CA ASN A 41 12.06 -9.11 -14.54
C ASN A 41 11.40 -7.73 -14.57
N VAL A 42 10.48 -7.42 -13.64
CA VAL A 42 9.71 -6.16 -13.67
C VAL A 42 10.00 -5.29 -12.45
N PHE A 43 9.77 -5.80 -11.23
CA PHE A 43 9.96 -4.98 -10.03
C PHE A 43 11.44 -4.61 -9.81
N CYS A 44 12.33 -5.59 -9.92
CA CYS A 44 13.78 -5.48 -9.82
C CYS A 44 14.51 -5.96 -11.07
N GLY A 45 13.89 -5.76 -12.24
CA GLY A 45 14.52 -6.04 -13.53
C GLY A 45 15.66 -5.09 -13.86
N LYS A 46 16.12 -5.13 -15.12
CA LYS A 46 17.21 -4.27 -15.62
C LYS A 46 16.91 -2.78 -15.43
N ASP A 47 15.67 -2.38 -15.72
CA ASP A 47 15.13 -1.04 -15.48
C ASP A 47 14.09 -1.15 -14.34
N PRO A 48 14.53 -1.10 -13.07
CA PRO A 48 13.68 -1.44 -11.94
C PRO A 48 12.58 -0.40 -11.71
N TRP A 49 11.35 -0.87 -11.50
CA TRP A 49 10.21 -0.03 -11.06
C TRP A 49 10.18 0.20 -9.54
N ALA A 50 10.96 -0.56 -8.79
CA ALA A 50 11.11 -0.36 -7.35
C ALA A 50 11.76 1.00 -7.04
N THR A 51 11.47 1.55 -5.87
CA THR A 51 12.19 2.75 -5.42
C THR A 51 13.69 2.43 -5.27
N PRO A 52 14.59 3.39 -5.56
CA PRO A 52 16.03 3.14 -5.51
C PRO A 52 16.46 2.52 -4.18
N GLY A 53 17.17 1.39 -4.28
CA GLY A 53 17.74 0.67 -3.14
C GLY A 53 16.87 -0.44 -2.58
N GLU A 54 15.58 -0.52 -2.91
CA GLU A 54 14.71 -1.61 -2.40
C GLU A 54 15.11 -2.98 -2.98
N CYS A 55 15.62 -3.01 -4.21
CA CYS A 55 16.04 -4.24 -4.87
C CYS A 55 17.26 -4.90 -4.23
N TYR A 56 18.04 -4.18 -3.43
CA TYR A 56 19.04 -4.77 -2.55
C TYR A 56 18.41 -5.85 -1.63
N TRP A 57 17.21 -5.58 -1.11
CA TRP A 57 16.51 -6.48 -0.19
C TRP A 57 15.57 -7.46 -0.88
N PHE A 58 14.86 -7.00 -1.91
CA PHE A 58 13.79 -7.77 -2.54
C PHE A 58 14.21 -8.48 -3.83
N GLY A 59 15.29 -8.05 -4.48
CA GLY A 59 15.83 -8.74 -5.67
C GLY A 59 16.62 -10.00 -5.32
N ARG A 60 17.27 -10.02 -4.15
CA ARG A 60 18.13 -11.14 -3.72
C ARG A 60 17.34 -12.33 -3.20
N PRO A 61 17.82 -13.58 -3.39
CA PRO A 61 17.20 -14.76 -2.79
C PRO A 61 17.09 -14.63 -1.26
N GLY A 62 15.96 -15.01 -0.70
CA GLY A 62 15.74 -14.99 0.75
C GLY A 62 14.31 -14.63 1.14
N ILE A 63 14.07 -14.55 2.44
CA ILE A 63 12.73 -14.35 3.01
C ILE A 63 12.08 -13.03 2.56
N ASN A 64 12.84 -11.96 2.38
CA ASN A 64 12.30 -10.65 1.99
C ASN A 64 11.70 -10.71 0.57
N LYS A 65 12.39 -11.36 -0.38
CA LYS A 65 11.90 -11.56 -1.75
C LYS A 65 10.64 -12.42 -1.79
N VAL A 66 10.66 -13.54 -1.06
CA VAL A 66 9.50 -14.44 -0.97
C VAL A 66 8.30 -13.72 -0.36
N ALA A 67 8.51 -12.97 0.73
CA ALA A 67 7.46 -12.22 1.40
C ALA A 67 6.93 -11.05 0.54
N MET A 68 7.79 -10.36 -0.21
CA MET A 68 7.38 -9.34 -1.17
C MET A 68 6.52 -9.95 -2.29
N ARG A 69 6.97 -11.08 -2.87
CA ARG A 69 6.20 -11.80 -3.88
C ARG A 69 4.86 -12.26 -3.32
N LEU A 70 4.83 -12.82 -2.11
CA LEU A 70 3.59 -13.20 -1.42
C LEU A 70 2.66 -12.01 -1.24
N HIS A 71 3.18 -10.88 -0.76
CA HIS A 71 2.42 -9.65 -0.55
C HIS A 71 1.75 -9.18 -1.85
N LEU A 72 2.52 -9.05 -2.94
CA LEU A 72 2.01 -8.60 -4.23
C LEU A 72 1.06 -9.61 -4.87
N ALA A 73 1.42 -10.91 -4.87
CA ALA A 73 0.61 -11.98 -5.46
C ALA A 73 -0.72 -12.21 -4.75
N THR A 74 -0.93 -11.61 -3.59
CA THR A 74 -2.17 -11.76 -2.81
C THR A 74 -2.96 -10.46 -2.74
N PHE A 75 -2.35 -9.33 -2.39
CA PHE A 75 -3.06 -8.05 -2.31
C PHE A 75 -3.47 -7.50 -3.67
N LEU A 76 -2.69 -7.69 -4.73
CA LEU A 76 -3.05 -7.17 -6.05
C LEU A 76 -4.25 -7.91 -6.64
N PRO A 77 -4.33 -9.25 -6.64
CA PRO A 77 -5.56 -9.94 -7.03
C PRO A 77 -6.74 -9.61 -6.10
N ALA A 78 -6.53 -9.51 -4.79
CA ALA A 78 -7.60 -9.14 -3.86
C ALA A 78 -8.17 -7.74 -4.16
N GLY A 79 -7.30 -6.75 -4.40
CA GLY A 79 -7.69 -5.41 -4.78
C GLY A 79 -8.36 -5.33 -6.14
N ALA A 80 -7.92 -6.13 -7.13
CA ALA A 80 -8.58 -6.24 -8.42
C ALA A 80 -10.03 -6.75 -8.27
N LEU A 81 -10.22 -7.78 -7.44
CA LEU A 81 -11.51 -8.44 -7.22
C LEU A 81 -12.47 -7.67 -6.30
N VAL A 82 -11.96 -6.78 -5.44
CA VAL A 82 -12.80 -6.13 -4.41
C VAL A 82 -13.83 -5.17 -4.98
N GLY A 83 -13.55 -4.50 -6.11
CA GLY A 83 -14.52 -3.60 -6.75
C GLY A 83 -15.88 -4.28 -6.95
N TRP A 84 -15.88 -5.56 -7.36
CA TRP A 84 -17.10 -6.33 -7.53
C TRP A 84 -17.90 -6.53 -6.22
N GLN A 85 -17.24 -6.65 -5.07
CA GLN A 85 -17.90 -6.81 -3.75
C GLN A 85 -18.78 -5.60 -3.39
N PHE A 86 -18.39 -4.42 -3.85
CA PHE A 86 -19.09 -3.18 -3.54
C PHE A 86 -20.14 -2.79 -4.58
N VAL A 87 -20.23 -3.50 -5.71
CA VAL A 87 -21.32 -3.36 -6.68
C VAL A 87 -22.63 -3.90 -6.07
N PRO A 88 -23.70 -3.10 -5.92
CA PRO A 88 -24.96 -3.56 -5.34
C PRO A 88 -25.58 -4.75 -6.07
N ALA A 89 -25.48 -4.79 -7.40
CA ALA A 89 -25.98 -5.89 -8.22
C ALA A 89 -25.37 -7.26 -7.86
N SER A 90 -24.14 -7.31 -7.32
CA SER A 90 -23.48 -8.56 -6.93
C SER A 90 -24.27 -9.34 -5.86
N ARG A 91 -25.15 -8.65 -5.10
CA ARG A 91 -25.94 -9.23 -4.02
C ARG A 91 -27.33 -9.70 -4.45
N ARG A 92 -27.69 -9.55 -5.73
CA ARG A 92 -28.94 -10.10 -6.30
C ARG A 92 -28.97 -11.63 -6.13
N PRO A 93 -30.14 -12.27 -5.96
CA PRO A 93 -30.23 -13.70 -5.65
C PRO A 93 -29.38 -14.62 -6.55
N HIS A 94 -29.44 -14.39 -7.86
CA HIS A 94 -28.70 -15.16 -8.87
C HIS A 94 -27.17 -14.91 -8.87
N LEU A 95 -26.70 -13.77 -8.34
CA LEU A 95 -25.27 -13.43 -8.23
C LEU A 95 -24.69 -13.63 -6.82
N SER A 96 -25.56 -13.81 -5.82
CA SER A 96 -25.18 -13.89 -4.41
C SER A 96 -24.18 -15.01 -4.08
N LYS A 97 -24.20 -16.12 -4.84
CA LYS A 97 -23.23 -17.21 -4.70
C LYS A 97 -21.82 -16.75 -5.09
N TYR A 98 -21.70 -16.04 -6.21
CA TYR A 98 -20.43 -15.48 -6.68
C TYR A 98 -19.88 -14.42 -5.73
N HIS A 99 -20.74 -13.54 -5.21
CA HIS A 99 -20.34 -12.55 -4.20
C HIS A 99 -19.70 -13.23 -2.97
N ARG A 100 -20.31 -14.31 -2.48
CA ARG A 100 -19.80 -15.09 -1.33
C ARG A 100 -18.47 -15.77 -1.62
N ILE A 101 -18.35 -16.48 -2.73
CA ILE A 101 -17.10 -17.17 -3.11
C ILE A 101 -15.97 -16.15 -3.27
N ASN A 102 -16.21 -15.08 -4.04
CA ASN A 102 -15.24 -14.02 -4.23
C ASN A 102 -14.86 -13.35 -2.88
N GLY A 103 -15.81 -13.20 -1.96
CA GLY A 103 -15.57 -12.66 -0.63
C GLY A 103 -14.59 -13.51 0.19
N TYR A 104 -14.75 -14.84 0.19
CA TYR A 104 -13.82 -15.75 0.86
C TYR A 104 -12.43 -15.78 0.22
N VAL A 105 -12.37 -15.73 -1.12
CA VAL A 105 -11.09 -15.62 -1.84
C VAL A 105 -10.36 -14.35 -1.43
N ILE A 106 -11.05 -13.20 -1.47
CA ILE A 106 -10.50 -11.91 -1.06
C ILE A 106 -10.01 -11.94 0.39
N LEU A 107 -10.77 -12.53 1.32
CA LEU A 107 -10.37 -12.65 2.73
C LEU A 107 -9.09 -13.49 2.90
N GLY A 108 -8.99 -14.64 2.22
CA GLY A 108 -7.81 -15.50 2.27
C GLY A 108 -6.56 -14.82 1.71
N LEU A 109 -6.69 -14.18 0.54
CA LEU A 109 -5.62 -13.39 -0.06
C LEU A 109 -5.20 -12.23 0.85
N SER A 110 -6.17 -11.51 1.43
CA SER A 110 -5.92 -10.39 2.34
C SER A 110 -5.13 -10.82 3.59
N ALA A 111 -5.43 -12.00 4.15
CA ALA A 111 -4.71 -12.54 5.29
C ALA A 111 -3.25 -12.86 4.95
N LEU A 112 -3.02 -13.59 3.86
CA LEU A 112 -1.67 -13.93 3.39
C LEU A 112 -0.85 -12.68 3.02
N GLY A 113 -1.49 -11.71 2.35
CA GLY A 113 -0.85 -10.46 1.98
C GLY A 113 -0.45 -9.62 3.19
N THR A 114 -1.26 -9.65 4.25
CA THR A 114 -0.94 -8.97 5.52
C THR A 114 0.28 -9.60 6.18
N VAL A 115 0.38 -10.94 6.19
CA VAL A 115 1.59 -11.64 6.66
C VAL A 115 2.81 -11.22 5.86
N GLY A 116 2.71 -11.21 4.52
CA GLY A 116 3.77 -10.72 3.64
C GLY A 116 4.21 -9.30 3.98
N ALA A 117 3.24 -8.38 4.19
CA ALA A 117 3.49 -6.98 4.55
C ALA A 117 4.29 -6.85 5.86
N LEU A 118 3.89 -7.60 6.90
CA LEU A 118 4.54 -7.56 8.21
C LEU A 118 5.95 -8.16 8.20
N ILE A 119 6.25 -9.07 7.28
CA ILE A 119 7.61 -9.60 7.12
C ILE A 119 8.53 -8.58 6.43
N ILE A 120 8.04 -7.89 5.40
CA ILE A 120 8.85 -6.95 4.61
C ILE A 120 9.02 -5.56 5.25
N GLU A 121 8.18 -5.18 6.22
CA GLU A 121 8.15 -3.83 6.81
C GLU A 121 9.51 -3.33 7.30
N LYS A 122 10.38 -4.24 7.77
CA LYS A 122 11.68 -3.92 8.35
C LYS A 122 12.69 -3.46 7.30
N ARG A 123 12.41 -3.74 6.03
CA ARG A 123 13.25 -3.39 4.88
C ARG A 123 12.59 -2.36 3.99
N ALA A 124 11.27 -2.44 3.83
CA ALA A 124 10.50 -1.56 2.98
C ALA A 124 10.75 -0.09 3.31
N MET A 125 11.21 0.68 2.33
CA MET A 125 11.52 2.11 2.45
C MET A 125 12.50 2.41 3.62
N GLY A 126 13.44 1.49 3.85
CA GLY A 126 14.44 1.55 4.91
C GLY A 126 13.95 1.12 6.30
N GLY A 127 12.67 0.76 6.45
CA GLY A 127 12.12 0.19 7.68
C GLY A 127 12.39 0.94 8.99
N PRO A 128 12.36 2.29 9.02
CA PRO A 128 12.52 3.03 10.28
C PRO A 128 11.43 2.61 11.26
N PHE A 129 11.74 2.62 12.55
CA PHE A 129 10.82 2.14 13.58
C PHE A 129 9.43 2.82 13.52
N SER A 130 9.38 4.12 13.21
CA SER A 130 8.12 4.86 13.05
C SER A 130 7.26 4.38 11.87
N ALA A 131 7.87 3.99 10.75
CA ALA A 131 7.14 3.42 9.62
C ALA A 131 6.60 2.03 9.95
N ARG A 132 7.39 1.23 10.67
CA ARG A 132 6.96 -0.10 11.14
C ARG A 132 5.74 -0.01 12.04
N ILE A 133 5.74 0.91 13.02
CA ILE A 133 4.55 1.16 13.85
C ILE A 133 3.33 1.47 12.98
N GLY A 134 3.50 2.32 11.95
CA GLY A 134 2.43 2.62 10.99
C GLY A 134 1.92 1.37 10.27
N THR A 135 2.81 0.54 9.74
CA THR A 135 2.44 -0.73 9.07
C THR A 135 1.69 -1.67 10.01
N TRP A 136 2.14 -1.82 11.26
CA TRP A 136 1.44 -2.62 12.28
C TRP A 136 0.05 -2.08 12.60
N ILE A 137 -0.12 -0.77 12.74
CA ILE A 137 -1.42 -0.15 13.01
C ILE A 137 -2.38 -0.37 11.84
N ILE A 138 -1.91 -0.19 10.61
CA ILE A 138 -2.72 -0.43 9.40
C ILE A 138 -3.09 -1.91 9.30
N GLY A 139 -2.10 -2.80 9.48
CA GLY A 139 -2.30 -4.25 9.47
C GLY A 139 -3.33 -4.69 10.51
N LEU A 140 -3.18 -4.27 11.77
CA LEU A 140 -4.10 -4.59 12.85
C LEU A 140 -5.51 -4.04 12.59
N SER A 141 -5.63 -2.80 12.13
CA SER A 141 -6.91 -2.17 11.81
C SER A 141 -7.61 -2.88 10.66
N PHE A 142 -6.87 -3.25 9.62
CA PHE A 142 -7.34 -4.00 8.47
C PHE A 142 -7.79 -5.42 8.85
N THR A 143 -6.95 -6.17 9.57
CA THR A 143 -7.29 -7.52 10.06
C THR A 143 -8.49 -7.48 10.99
N THR A 144 -8.58 -6.51 11.90
CA THR A 144 -9.74 -6.32 12.77
C THR A 144 -11.01 -6.11 11.95
N ALA A 145 -10.95 -5.26 10.92
CA ALA A 145 -12.09 -5.05 10.03
C ALA A 145 -12.50 -6.31 9.27
N MET A 146 -11.55 -7.12 8.81
CA MET A 146 -11.83 -8.40 8.15
C MET A 146 -12.50 -9.39 9.11
N VAL A 147 -11.93 -9.57 10.31
CA VAL A 147 -12.48 -10.47 11.35
C VAL A 147 -13.87 -10.03 11.76
N MET A 148 -14.07 -8.76 12.08
CA MET A 148 -15.36 -8.23 12.48
C MET A 148 -16.40 -8.31 11.37
N GLY A 149 -15.99 -8.15 10.11
CA GLY A 149 -16.86 -8.37 8.96
C GLY A 149 -17.30 -9.83 8.83
N VAL A 150 -16.41 -10.80 9.07
CA VAL A 150 -16.74 -12.25 9.11
C VAL A 150 -17.66 -12.58 10.29
N VAL A 151 -17.37 -12.05 11.47
CA VAL A 151 -18.23 -12.23 12.66
C VAL A 151 -19.63 -11.67 12.40
N SER A 152 -19.73 -10.47 11.83
CA SER A 152 -21.01 -9.80 11.54
C SER A 152 -21.85 -10.60 10.54
N ILE A 153 -21.25 -11.12 9.45
CA ILE A 153 -21.99 -11.92 8.47
C ILE A 153 -22.44 -13.26 9.04
N LYS A 154 -21.63 -13.92 9.88
CA LYS A 154 -22.01 -15.16 10.59
C LYS A 154 -23.18 -14.91 11.54
N LYS A 155 -23.24 -13.74 12.18
CA LYS A 155 -24.37 -13.29 13.01
C LYS A 155 -25.55 -12.74 12.20
N ARG A 156 -25.52 -12.80 10.86
CA ARG A 156 -26.54 -12.25 9.95
C ARG A 156 -26.76 -10.73 10.11
N GLN A 157 -25.76 -10.00 10.62
CA GLN A 157 -25.78 -8.55 10.76
C GLN A 157 -25.22 -7.89 9.49
N PHE A 158 -26.03 -7.85 8.43
CA PHE A 158 -25.59 -7.40 7.10
C PHE A 158 -25.08 -5.95 7.06
N GLU A 159 -25.72 -5.04 7.77
CA GLU A 159 -25.29 -3.64 7.84
C GLU A 159 -23.92 -3.50 8.51
N GLN A 160 -23.67 -4.24 9.59
CA GLN A 160 -22.36 -4.24 10.25
C GLN A 160 -21.30 -4.90 9.38
N HIS A 161 -21.62 -6.01 8.73
CA HIS A 161 -20.72 -6.63 7.76
C HIS A 161 -20.30 -5.63 6.67
N ARG A 162 -21.26 -4.91 6.09
CA ARG A 162 -21.00 -3.85 5.10
C ARG A 162 -20.07 -2.77 5.68
N ALA A 163 -20.36 -2.28 6.88
CA ALA A 163 -19.58 -1.22 7.51
C ALA A 163 -18.12 -1.65 7.76
N TRP A 164 -17.91 -2.87 8.25
CA TRP A 164 -16.57 -3.44 8.46
C TRP A 164 -15.81 -3.70 7.16
N MET A 165 -16.47 -4.22 6.12
CA MET A 165 -15.84 -4.39 4.81
C MET A 165 -15.40 -3.06 4.20
N LEU A 166 -16.23 -2.01 4.34
CA LEU A 166 -15.86 -0.67 3.89
C LEU A 166 -14.66 -0.11 4.67
N ARG A 167 -14.64 -0.24 6.00
CA ARG A 167 -13.48 0.18 6.82
C ARG A 167 -12.19 -0.45 6.33
N GLY A 168 -12.16 -1.78 6.24
CA GLY A 168 -10.96 -2.50 5.83
C GLY A 168 -10.47 -2.06 4.44
N TRP A 169 -11.34 -1.98 3.45
CA TRP A 169 -10.92 -1.62 2.10
C TRP A 169 -10.59 -0.14 1.90
N PHE A 170 -11.14 0.76 2.73
CA PHE A 170 -10.66 2.14 2.80
C PHE A 170 -9.27 2.24 3.45
N TYR A 171 -9.00 1.45 4.50
CA TYR A 171 -7.66 1.39 5.10
C TYR A 171 -6.63 0.88 4.10
N ALA A 172 -6.93 -0.19 3.37
CA ALA A 172 -6.06 -0.71 2.32
C ALA A 172 -5.92 0.27 1.14
N GLY A 173 -7.02 0.94 0.75
CA GLY A 173 -7.04 1.94 -0.32
C GLY A 173 -6.15 3.16 -0.06
N ALA A 174 -5.80 3.43 1.20
CA ALA A 174 -4.89 4.52 1.57
C ALA A 174 -3.54 4.43 0.85
N ILE A 175 -3.12 3.25 0.37
CA ILE A 175 -1.89 3.08 -0.43
C ILE A 175 -1.89 3.94 -1.70
N ILE A 176 -3.05 4.16 -2.33
CA ILE A 176 -3.16 4.92 -3.57
C ILE A 176 -2.86 6.40 -3.29
N SER A 177 -3.53 6.96 -2.28
CA SER A 177 -3.29 8.35 -1.87
C SER A 177 -1.91 8.53 -1.27
N MET A 178 -1.40 7.54 -0.52
CA MET A 178 -0.04 7.56 0.01
C MET A 178 0.98 7.74 -1.11
N ARG A 179 0.86 7.02 -2.23
CA ARG A 179 1.81 7.13 -3.36
C ARG A 179 1.82 8.52 -3.98
N ILE A 180 0.66 9.18 -4.09
CA ILE A 180 0.56 10.56 -4.60
C ILE A 180 1.29 11.52 -3.65
N VAL A 181 0.99 11.44 -2.35
CA VAL A 181 1.62 12.29 -1.33
C VAL A 181 3.12 12.01 -1.24
N LEU A 182 3.53 10.74 -1.36
CA LEU A 182 4.91 10.31 -1.33
C LEU A 182 5.74 11.02 -2.40
N ILE A 183 5.29 10.99 -3.66
CA ILE A 183 6.01 11.62 -4.76
C ILE A 183 6.07 13.13 -4.55
N ALA A 184 4.96 13.75 -4.18
CA ALA A 184 4.90 15.20 -3.94
C ALA A 184 5.89 15.64 -2.85
N VAL A 185 5.89 14.95 -1.70
CA VAL A 185 6.81 15.25 -0.59
C VAL A 185 8.26 14.99 -0.99
N ALA A 186 8.53 13.89 -1.70
CA ALA A 186 9.89 13.54 -2.14
C ALA A 186 10.48 14.62 -3.07
N ILE A 187 9.68 15.14 -4.01
CA ILE A 187 10.08 16.26 -4.87
C ILE A 187 10.42 17.49 -4.02
N ILE A 188 9.54 17.88 -3.09
CA ILE A 188 9.73 19.08 -2.26
C ILE A 188 11.02 18.96 -1.42
N VAL A 189 11.19 17.87 -0.68
CA VAL A 189 12.37 17.71 0.20
C VAL A 189 13.66 17.48 -0.59
N GLY A 190 13.56 16.86 -1.77
CA GLY A 190 14.70 16.64 -2.65
C GLY A 190 15.17 17.92 -3.35
N GLN A 191 14.26 18.79 -3.81
CA GLN A 191 14.60 20.06 -4.45
C GLN A 191 15.27 21.05 -3.49
N HIS A 192 14.82 21.11 -2.23
CA HIS A 192 15.48 21.94 -1.21
C HIS A 192 16.76 21.30 -0.67
N GLY A 193 16.78 19.97 -0.61
CA GLY A 193 17.92 19.19 -0.13
C GLY A 193 18.31 19.44 1.33
N TRP A 194 17.49 20.04 2.16
CA TRP A 194 17.87 20.41 3.53
C TRP A 194 17.75 19.27 4.57
N LEU A 195 17.25 18.10 4.18
CA LEU A 195 17.02 16.97 5.08
C LEU A 195 18.08 15.90 4.85
N TYR A 196 18.43 15.20 5.92
CA TYR A 196 19.35 14.07 5.89
C TYR A 196 18.66 12.85 6.48
N ARG A 197 19.05 11.65 6.04
CA ARG A 197 18.58 10.40 6.65
C ARG A 197 19.66 9.32 6.56
N PRO A 198 19.75 8.43 7.56
CA PRO A 198 20.57 7.24 7.46
C PRO A 198 20.18 6.35 6.26
N LEU A 199 21.20 5.89 5.54
CA LEU A 199 21.12 4.86 4.52
C LEU A 199 22.30 3.90 4.70
N GLN A 200 22.05 2.59 4.55
CA GLN A 200 23.10 1.58 4.69
C GLN A 200 24.12 1.67 3.55
N CYS A 201 25.41 1.58 3.90
CA CYS A 201 26.51 1.60 2.93
C CYS A 201 26.38 0.50 1.88
N ALA A 202 25.90 -0.69 2.26
CA ALA A 202 25.65 -1.78 1.30
C ALA A 202 24.55 -1.44 0.27
N VAL A 203 23.56 -0.62 0.64
CA VAL A 203 22.52 -0.14 -0.28
C VAL A 203 23.08 0.96 -1.18
N ILE A 204 23.95 1.82 -0.65
CA ILE A 204 24.65 2.86 -1.43
C ILE A 204 25.56 2.23 -2.47
N GLU A 205 26.37 1.24 -2.08
CA GLU A 205 27.23 0.48 -3.00
C GLU A 205 26.41 -0.16 -4.11
N TYR A 206 25.33 -0.88 -3.73
CA TYR A 206 24.40 -1.46 -4.70
C TYR A 206 23.81 -0.41 -5.65
N LEU A 207 23.43 0.77 -5.17
CA LEU A 207 22.94 1.85 -6.04
C LEU A 207 24.04 2.39 -6.98
N GLY A 208 25.29 2.42 -6.53
CA GLY A 208 26.44 2.86 -7.33
C GLY A 208 26.83 1.86 -8.42
N GLU A 209 26.57 0.57 -8.25
CA GLU A 209 26.73 -0.45 -9.31
C GLU A 209 25.73 -0.22 -10.46
N PHE A 210 24.53 0.29 -10.15
CA PHE A 210 23.46 0.52 -11.12
C PHE A 210 23.49 1.92 -11.75
N ASN A 211 24.45 2.77 -11.39
CA ASN A 211 24.71 4.06 -12.06
C ASN A 211 26.22 4.26 -12.32
N PRO A 212 26.84 3.45 -13.21
CA PRO A 212 28.29 3.51 -13.47
C PRO A 212 28.72 4.81 -14.19
N ASP A 213 27.81 5.43 -14.96
CA ASP A 213 28.07 6.63 -15.75
C ASP A 213 27.84 7.94 -14.97
N GLY A 214 27.09 7.87 -13.85
CA GLY A 214 26.98 8.96 -12.90
C GLY A 214 28.22 9.02 -12.00
N ALA A 215 28.69 10.22 -11.67
CA ALA A 215 29.74 10.38 -10.67
C ALA A 215 29.29 9.67 -9.38
N LYS A 216 29.89 8.52 -9.03
CA LYS A 216 29.60 7.83 -7.77
C LYS A 216 29.72 8.85 -6.66
N PRO A 217 28.65 9.20 -5.92
CA PRO A 217 28.80 10.04 -4.75
C PRO A 217 29.70 9.26 -3.80
N LEU A 218 30.96 9.68 -3.70
CA LEU A 218 31.91 9.09 -2.79
C LEU A 218 31.33 9.36 -1.41
N TYR A 219 31.02 8.31 -0.66
CA TYR A 219 30.68 8.42 0.76
C TYR A 219 31.91 7.95 1.55
N PRO A 220 32.90 8.83 1.83
CA PRO A 220 34.06 8.50 2.65
C PRO A 220 33.68 7.88 3.99
N SER A 221 32.53 8.28 4.51
CA SER A 221 31.97 7.76 5.75
C SER A 221 31.63 6.27 5.71
N CYS A 222 31.64 5.60 4.56
CA CYS A 222 31.47 4.14 4.44
C CYS A 222 32.77 3.34 4.59
N SER A 223 33.84 3.93 5.14
CA SER A 223 35.16 3.30 5.25
C SER A 223 35.17 1.98 6.02
N SER A 224 34.44 1.88 7.14
CA SER A 224 34.40 0.65 7.96
C SER A 224 33.64 -0.48 7.27
N TYR A 225 32.60 -0.16 6.50
CA TYR A 225 31.92 -1.11 5.61
C TYR A 225 32.88 -1.62 4.53
N LEU A 226 33.60 -0.72 3.85
CA LEU A 226 34.55 -1.07 2.79
C LEU A 226 35.76 -1.88 3.31
N ALA A 227 36.16 -1.64 4.57
CA ALA A 227 37.18 -2.42 5.25
C ALA A 227 36.68 -3.81 5.72
N GLY A 228 35.38 -4.08 5.63
CA GLY A 228 34.75 -5.32 6.10
C GLY A 228 34.58 -5.41 7.62
N GLU A 229 34.82 -4.32 8.35
CA GLU A 229 34.73 -4.26 9.82
C GLU A 229 33.30 -4.13 10.32
N ASP A 230 32.46 -3.36 9.61
CA ASP A 230 31.05 -3.14 9.93
C ASP A 230 30.14 -3.32 8.69
N PRO A 231 29.64 -4.54 8.43
CA PRO A 231 28.68 -4.79 7.36
C PRO A 231 27.34 -4.06 7.51
N GLY A 232 27.03 -3.58 8.73
CA GLY A 232 25.78 -2.90 9.07
C GLY A 232 25.87 -1.38 8.98
N GLN A 233 27.02 -0.82 8.57
CA GLN A 233 27.27 0.61 8.64
C GLN A 233 26.22 1.44 7.89
N GLU A 234 25.76 2.50 8.57
CA GLU A 234 24.86 3.50 8.01
C GLU A 234 25.54 4.87 7.95
N VAL A 235 25.25 5.63 6.90
CA VAL A 235 25.74 7.00 6.73
C VAL A 235 24.58 7.95 6.45
N LEU A 236 24.76 9.22 6.81
CA LEU A 236 23.78 10.25 6.53
C LEU A 236 23.85 10.65 5.05
N VAL A 237 22.72 10.49 4.36
CA VAL A 237 22.54 10.88 2.97
C VAL A 237 21.57 12.05 2.91
N ARG A 238 21.96 13.08 2.15
CA ARG A 238 21.16 14.30 1.91
C ARG A 238 20.01 13.96 0.96
N THR A 239 18.83 14.52 1.18
CA THR A 239 17.73 14.42 0.19
C THR A 239 18.13 15.10 -1.10
N ASN A 240 17.84 14.46 -2.23
CA ASN A 240 18.04 15.05 -3.56
C ASN A 240 16.95 14.54 -4.51
N TRP A 241 16.56 15.36 -5.49
CA TRP A 241 15.65 14.97 -6.56
C TRP A 241 16.36 15.05 -7.92
N ASP A 242 17.52 14.40 -8.00
CA ASP A 242 18.31 14.21 -9.21
C ASP A 242 18.34 12.72 -9.55
N PHE A 243 18.00 12.37 -10.80
CA PHE A 243 18.02 10.99 -11.28
C PHE A 243 19.44 10.39 -11.32
N ASN A 244 20.48 11.23 -11.28
CA ASN A 244 21.86 10.78 -11.16
C ASN A 244 22.31 10.52 -9.71
N ASP A 245 21.56 11.00 -8.71
CA ASP A 245 21.80 10.78 -7.28
C ASP A 245 20.75 9.83 -6.69
N LEU A 246 20.88 8.55 -7.05
CA LEU A 246 19.97 7.51 -6.57
C LEU A 246 19.91 7.41 -5.03
N PRO A 247 21.02 7.51 -4.27
CA PRO A 247 20.97 7.55 -2.81
C PRO A 247 20.15 8.73 -2.27
N GLY A 248 20.36 9.94 -2.80
CA GLY A 248 19.61 11.12 -2.38
C GLY A 248 18.11 11.03 -2.70
N MET A 249 17.78 10.49 -3.87
CA MET A 249 16.40 10.20 -4.27
C MET A 249 15.75 9.13 -3.40
N ALA A 250 16.47 8.06 -3.07
CA ALA A 250 15.98 7.03 -2.16
C ALA A 250 15.58 7.63 -0.81
N VAL A 251 16.43 8.49 -0.23
CA VAL A 251 16.12 9.16 1.04
C VAL A 251 14.94 10.11 0.92
N ALA A 252 14.81 10.86 -0.17
CA ALA A 252 13.65 11.73 -0.42
C ALA A 252 12.33 10.94 -0.49
N LEU A 253 12.30 9.83 -1.23
CA LEU A 253 11.13 8.95 -1.34
C LEU A 253 10.77 8.30 0.01
N ARG A 254 11.75 7.99 0.85
CA ARG A 254 11.53 7.44 2.20
C ARG A 254 10.88 8.44 3.16
N TYR A 255 11.18 9.74 3.05
CA TYR A 255 10.45 10.79 3.75
C TYR A 255 9.00 10.87 3.26
N GLY A 256 8.80 10.86 1.94
CA GLY A 256 7.48 10.84 1.33
C GLY A 256 6.65 9.64 1.77
N TYR A 257 7.25 8.46 1.91
CA TYR A 257 6.55 7.26 2.35
C TYR A 257 6.02 7.39 3.79
N LEU A 258 6.84 7.88 4.72
CA LEU A 258 6.43 8.05 6.11
C LEU A 258 5.31 9.08 6.23
N PHE A 259 5.50 10.26 5.63
CA PHE A 259 4.51 11.33 5.70
C PHE A 259 3.21 10.96 4.95
N GLY A 260 3.36 10.42 3.74
CA GLY A 260 2.25 9.97 2.91
C GLY A 260 1.46 8.84 3.57
N GLY A 261 2.13 7.91 4.24
CA GLY A 261 1.48 6.79 4.92
C GLY A 261 0.54 7.26 6.02
N TRP A 262 1.04 8.10 6.94
CA TRP A 262 0.25 8.63 8.05
C TRP A 262 -0.89 9.54 7.60
N THR A 263 -0.61 10.45 6.66
CA THR A 263 -1.63 11.38 6.14
C THR A 263 -2.73 10.65 5.39
N ALA A 264 -2.36 9.75 4.47
CA ALA A 264 -3.33 8.98 3.70
C ALA A 264 -4.17 8.07 4.60
N PHE A 265 -3.55 7.33 5.53
CA PHE A 265 -4.29 6.47 6.43
C PHE A 265 -5.28 7.26 7.30
N THR A 266 -4.85 8.38 7.87
CA THR A 266 -5.71 9.25 8.69
C THR A 266 -6.91 9.77 7.89
N LEU A 267 -6.67 10.27 6.68
CA LEU A 267 -7.73 10.75 5.78
C LEU A 267 -8.74 9.65 5.45
N HIS A 268 -8.28 8.44 5.16
CA HIS A 268 -9.16 7.32 4.86
C HIS A 268 -9.93 6.84 6.09
N ALA A 269 -9.26 6.77 7.25
CA ALA A 269 -9.85 6.33 8.50
C ALA A 269 -10.93 7.29 9.00
N VAL A 270 -10.68 8.60 8.96
CA VAL A 270 -11.69 9.61 9.31
C VAL A 270 -12.78 9.68 8.25
N GLY A 271 -12.39 9.67 6.97
CA GLY A 271 -13.31 9.78 5.84
C GLY A 271 -14.34 8.66 5.80
N ILE A 272 -13.92 7.41 6.09
CA ILE A 272 -14.87 6.29 6.10
C ILE A 272 -15.88 6.39 7.25
N GLU A 273 -15.48 6.86 8.44
CA GLU A 273 -16.41 7.05 9.54
C GLU A 273 -17.44 8.14 9.24
N ILE A 274 -17.01 9.25 8.62
CA ILE A 274 -17.93 10.31 8.19
C ILE A 274 -18.93 9.74 7.15
N TYR A 275 -18.45 8.98 6.18
CA TYR A 275 -19.31 8.34 5.18
C TYR A 275 -20.31 7.37 5.81
N LEU A 276 -19.87 6.51 6.73
CA LEU A 276 -20.75 5.55 7.40
C LEU A 276 -21.81 6.25 8.26
N ARG A 277 -21.46 7.30 9.00
CA ARG A 277 -22.44 8.08 9.79
C ARG A 277 -23.48 8.75 8.90
N ARG A 278 -23.08 9.30 7.75
CA ARG A 278 -24.00 9.95 6.79
C ARG A 278 -24.85 8.97 5.98
N THR A 279 -24.43 7.72 5.87
CA THR A 279 -25.14 6.67 5.11
C THR A 279 -25.78 5.60 5.98
N ALA A 280 -25.66 5.73 7.30
CA ALA A 280 -26.40 4.91 8.23
C ALA A 280 -27.90 5.02 7.90
N PRO A 281 -28.64 3.90 7.84
CA PRO A 281 -30.09 3.96 7.87
C PRO A 281 -30.48 4.85 9.04
N SER A 282 -31.44 5.75 8.86
CA SER A 282 -31.97 6.54 9.96
C SER A 282 -32.42 5.58 11.05
N GLN A 283 -31.57 5.36 12.05
CA GLN A 283 -32.02 4.98 13.37
C GLN A 283 -32.94 6.15 13.73
N LYS A 284 -34.24 5.94 13.52
CA LYS A 284 -35.24 6.66 14.28
C LYS A 284 -34.71 6.64 15.71
N LEU A 285 -34.33 7.79 16.22
CA LEU A 285 -34.27 8.06 17.65
C LEU A 285 -35.65 7.68 18.19
N LYS A 286 -35.80 6.39 18.51
CA LYS A 286 -36.81 5.83 19.39
C LYS A 286 -36.05 5.31 20.61
N SER A 287 -35.26 6.19 21.23
CA SER A 287 -35.17 6.22 22.70
C SER A 287 -36.38 7.08 23.12
N ARG A 288 -37.47 6.52 23.68
CA ARG A 288 -37.57 6.09 25.08
C ARG A 288 -36.90 7.08 26.01
#